data_AF-A0A7S0R3H2-F1
#
_entry.id   AF-A0A7S0R3H2-F1
#
_cell.length_a   1.000
_cell.length_b   1.000
_cell.length_c   1.000
_cell.angle_alpha   90.00
_cell.angle_beta   90.00
_cell.angle_gamma   90.00
#
_symmetry.space_group_name_H-M   'P 1'
#
loop_
_entity.id
_entity.type
_entity.pdbx_description
1 polymer ?
#
loop_
_entity_poly.entity_id
_entity_poly.type
_entity_poly.pdbx_seq_one_letter_code
_entity_poly.pdbx_strand_id
1 'polypeptide(L)'
;KGHAAKAAKAPSKHECLLCRDVGFEEMETVFRKSVNVIDSLKDLSTILRNLPVVEPTVPTLVLVGAPNVGKSSLVRMLSSGVPDVQNYPFTTRGIVLGHFFVDGERHVVTDTPGLLHRNDEDRNSMERLTLASVAHLPTCVMYVMDLTGLCGTSAE
;
A
#
# COMPACT_ATOMS: atom_id res chain seq x y z
N LYS A 1 -29.21 25.03 -4.86
CA LYS A 1 -29.79 26.07 -3.97
C LYS A 1 -30.88 26.92 -4.65
N GLY A 2 -30.77 27.25 -5.95
CA GLY A 2 -31.77 28.07 -6.65
C GLY A 2 -33.19 27.46 -6.72
N HIS A 3 -33.33 26.20 -7.14
CA HIS A 3 -34.63 25.53 -7.27
C HIS A 3 -35.34 25.29 -5.93
N ALA A 4 -34.60 25.01 -4.86
CA ALA A 4 -35.17 24.85 -3.52
C ALA A 4 -35.85 26.14 -3.01
N ALA A 5 -35.23 27.31 -3.25
CA ALA A 5 -35.81 28.60 -2.87
C ALA A 5 -37.02 28.99 -3.72
N LYS A 6 -37.07 28.56 -4.99
CA LYS A 6 -38.23 28.73 -5.87
C LYS A 6 -39.39 27.83 -5.46
N ALA A 7 -39.12 26.56 -5.15
CA ALA A 7 -40.13 25.61 -4.67
C ALA A 7 -40.78 26.06 -3.34
N ALA A 8 -39.99 26.65 -2.43
CA ALA A 8 -40.51 27.19 -1.17
C ALA A 8 -41.45 28.41 -1.33
N LYS A 9 -41.36 29.12 -2.46
CA LYS A 9 -42.19 30.30 -2.77
C LYS A 9 -43.31 29.97 -3.76
N ALA A 10 -43.50 28.70 -4.13
CA ALA A 10 -44.47 28.30 -5.12
C ALA A 10 -45.92 28.46 -4.59
N PRO A 11 -46.85 29.02 -5.38
CA PRO A 11 -48.23 29.28 -4.97
C PRO A 11 -49.09 28.02 -4.87
N SER A 12 -48.69 26.91 -5.48
CA SER A 12 -49.42 25.64 -5.45
C SER A 12 -48.51 24.44 -5.22
N LYS A 13 -49.09 23.37 -4.66
CA LYS A 13 -48.39 22.08 -4.47
C LYS A 13 -47.86 21.52 -5.79
N HIS A 14 -48.61 21.68 -6.88
CA HIS A 14 -48.23 21.19 -8.20
C HIS A 14 -46.99 21.91 -8.73
N GLU A 15 -46.96 23.24 -8.65
CA GLU A 15 -45.80 24.04 -9.08
C GLU A 15 -44.56 23.80 -8.20
N CYS A 16 -44.75 23.57 -6.90
CA CYS A 16 -43.66 23.19 -6.00
C CYS A 16 -43.01 21.87 -6.44
N LEU A 17 -43.81 20.86 -6.79
CA LEU A 17 -43.32 19.56 -7.27
C LEU A 17 -42.60 19.69 -8.62
N LEU A 18 -43.15 20.46 -9.57
CA LEU A 18 -42.49 20.71 -10.85
C LEU A 18 -41.11 21.37 -10.67
N CYS A 19 -41.02 22.40 -9.81
CA CYS A 19 -39.76 23.07 -9.53
C CYS A 19 -38.73 22.15 -8.85
N ARG A 20 -39.20 21.23 -8.01
CA ARG A 20 -38.35 20.19 -7.40
C ARG A 20 -37.81 19.24 -8.47
N ASP A 21 -38.66 18.74 -9.35
CA ASP A 21 -38.30 17.73 -10.35
C ASP A 21 -37.28 18.29 -11.35
N VAL A 22 -37.49 19.52 -11.83
CA VAL A 22 -36.50 20.25 -12.65
C VAL A 22 -35.16 20.40 -11.92
N GLY A 23 -35.19 20.71 -10.61
CA GLY A 23 -33.98 20.82 -9.82
C GLY A 23 -33.23 19.50 -9.65
N PHE A 24 -33.94 18.36 -9.59
CA PHE A 24 -33.32 17.03 -9.57
C PHE A 24 -32.72 16.66 -10.92
N GLU A 25 -33.40 16.92 -12.04
CA GLU A 25 -32.86 16.67 -13.39
C GLU A 25 -31.57 17.45 -13.66
N GLU A 26 -31.50 18.72 -13.23
CA GLU A 26 -30.27 19.51 -13.36
C GLU A 26 -29.13 18.92 -12.52
N MET A 27 -29.41 18.50 -11.27
CA MET A 27 -28.40 17.84 -10.43
C MET A 27 -27.94 16.52 -11.03
N GLU A 28 -28.86 15.71 -11.55
CA GLU A 28 -28.55 14.44 -12.20
C GLU A 28 -27.70 14.66 -13.44
N THR A 29 -28.00 15.69 -14.24
CA THR A 29 -27.21 16.05 -15.42
C THR A 29 -25.77 16.41 -15.04
N VAL A 30 -25.59 17.20 -13.96
CA VAL A 30 -24.25 17.54 -13.45
C VAL A 30 -23.54 16.29 -12.94
N PHE A 31 -24.22 15.43 -12.19
CA PHE A 31 -23.65 14.19 -11.67
C PHE A 31 -23.21 13.23 -12.78
N ARG A 32 -24.07 12.99 -13.78
CA ARG A 32 -23.77 12.12 -14.92
C ARG A 32 -22.56 12.60 -15.72
N LYS A 33 -22.37 13.91 -15.86
CA LYS A 33 -21.18 14.49 -16.53
C LYS A 33 -19.87 14.16 -15.81
N SER A 34 -19.92 13.92 -14.50
CA SER A 34 -18.74 13.68 -13.66
C SER A 34 -18.67 12.27 -13.07
N VAL A 35 -19.58 11.36 -13.44
CA VAL A 35 -19.67 10.03 -12.84
C VAL A 35 -18.36 9.25 -12.96
N ASN A 36 -17.73 9.31 -14.14
CA ASN A 36 -16.45 8.63 -14.40
C ASN A 36 -15.32 9.12 -13.48
N VAL A 37 -15.32 10.42 -13.16
CA VAL A 37 -14.32 11.01 -12.24
C VAL A 37 -14.57 10.53 -10.81
N ILE A 38 -15.84 10.46 -10.40
CA ILE A 38 -16.22 9.98 -9.08
C ILE A 38 -15.85 8.50 -8.91
N ASP A 39 -16.13 7.67 -9.92
CA ASP A 39 -15.75 6.26 -9.92
C ASP A 39 -14.22 6.10 -9.89
N SER A 40 -13.49 6.89 -10.69
CA SER A 40 -12.02 6.89 -10.65
C SER A 40 -11.46 7.27 -9.28
N LEU A 41 -12.04 8.29 -8.62
CA LEU A 41 -11.64 8.69 -7.27
C LEU A 41 -11.97 7.61 -6.23
N LYS A 42 -13.08 6.90 -6.40
CA LYS A 42 -13.46 5.78 -5.53
C LYS A 42 -12.48 4.62 -5.68
N ASP A 43 -12.10 4.29 -6.90
CA ASP A 43 -11.12 3.24 -7.19
C ASP A 43 -9.74 3.62 -6.61
N LEU A 44 -9.29 4.84 -6.83
CA LEU A 44 -8.06 5.37 -6.24
C LEU A 44 -8.12 5.33 -4.71
N SER A 45 -9.24 5.72 -4.09
CA SER A 45 -9.38 5.67 -2.63
C SER A 45 -9.27 4.24 -2.09
N THR A 46 -9.71 3.25 -2.86
CA THR A 46 -9.62 1.83 -2.51
C THR A 46 -8.18 1.34 -2.60
N ILE A 47 -7.44 1.77 -3.61
CA ILE A 47 -6.01 1.47 -3.75
C ILE A 47 -5.22 2.09 -2.59
N LEU A 48 -5.44 3.39 -2.31
CA LEU A 48 -4.72 4.12 -1.27
C LEU A 48 -4.93 3.52 0.12
N ARG A 49 -6.12 2.99 0.42
CA ARG A 49 -6.41 2.31 1.70
C ARG A 49 -5.61 1.04 1.93
N ASN A 50 -5.18 0.37 0.85
CA ASN A 50 -4.44 -0.88 0.91
C ASN A 50 -2.94 -0.67 0.69
N LEU A 51 -2.47 0.58 0.59
CA LEU A 51 -1.04 0.84 0.50
C LEU A 51 -0.35 0.46 1.81
N PRO A 52 0.85 -0.13 1.72
CA PRO A 52 1.65 -0.43 2.89
C PRO A 52 2.02 0.86 3.62
N VAL A 53 1.81 0.88 4.93
CA VAL A 53 2.23 1.99 5.78
C VAL A 53 3.73 1.86 5.99
N VAL A 54 4.49 2.82 5.48
CA VAL A 54 5.94 2.89 5.68
C VAL A 54 6.27 4.13 6.50
N GLU A 55 7.08 3.99 7.53
CA GLU A 55 7.49 5.09 8.40
C GLU A 55 8.84 5.65 7.91
N PRO A 56 8.87 6.82 7.26
CA PRO A 56 10.05 7.27 6.51
C PRO A 56 11.24 7.65 7.39
N THR A 57 11.00 7.93 8.67
CA THR A 57 12.03 8.33 9.63
C THR A 57 12.60 7.15 10.42
N VAL A 58 11.96 5.99 10.37
CA VAL A 58 12.36 4.82 11.16
C VAL A 58 13.41 4.02 10.40
N PRO A 59 14.62 3.80 10.96
CA PRO A 59 15.63 3.01 10.29
C PRO A 59 15.15 1.58 10.04
N THR A 60 15.36 1.08 8.82
CA THR A 60 14.87 -0.23 8.37
C THR A 60 16.03 -1.15 8.01
N LEU A 61 16.09 -2.32 8.62
CA LEU A 61 17.00 -3.41 8.28
C LEU A 61 16.31 -4.36 7.29
N VAL A 62 16.86 -4.47 6.09
CA VAL A 62 16.31 -5.31 5.02
C VAL A 62 17.15 -6.58 4.90
N LEU A 63 16.53 -7.72 5.15
CA LEU A 63 17.16 -9.03 4.99
C LEU A 63 17.04 -9.51 3.55
N VAL A 64 18.18 -9.87 2.98
CA VAL A 64 18.30 -10.25 1.58
C VAL A 64 19.10 -11.54 1.44
N GLY A 65 18.75 -12.40 0.50
CA GLY A 65 19.46 -13.67 0.28
C GLY A 65 18.58 -14.71 -0.39
N ALA A 66 19.16 -15.87 -0.70
CA ALA A 66 18.48 -16.95 -1.39
C ALA A 66 17.19 -17.42 -0.66
N PRO A 67 16.21 -18.01 -1.36
CA PRO A 67 15.06 -18.63 -0.71
C PRO A 67 15.49 -19.62 0.38
N ASN A 68 14.71 -19.74 1.46
CA ASN A 68 14.93 -20.71 2.54
C ASN A 68 16.23 -20.59 3.36
N VAL A 69 17.09 -19.57 3.16
CA VAL A 69 18.29 -19.33 4.01
C VAL A 69 17.99 -18.91 5.46
N GLY A 70 16.72 -18.92 5.88
CA GLY A 70 16.33 -18.57 7.25
C GLY A 70 16.04 -17.10 7.52
N LYS A 71 15.91 -16.25 6.48
CA LYS A 71 15.59 -14.80 6.64
C LYS A 71 14.38 -14.55 7.54
N SER A 72 13.24 -15.18 7.27
CA SER A 72 12.03 -14.96 8.08
C SER A 72 12.17 -15.48 9.52
N SER A 73 13.03 -16.49 9.75
CA SER A 73 13.38 -16.93 11.10
C SER A 73 14.24 -15.88 11.82
N LEU A 74 15.15 -15.23 11.09
CA LEU A 74 15.98 -14.16 11.61
C LEU A 74 15.15 -12.91 11.95
N VAL A 75 14.17 -12.54 11.11
CA VAL A 75 13.19 -11.49 11.44
C VAL A 75 12.47 -11.79 12.76
N ARG A 76 12.00 -13.03 12.94
CA ARG A 76 11.33 -13.46 14.19
C ARG A 76 12.23 -13.38 15.40
N MET A 77 13.52 -13.70 15.25
CA MET A 77 14.47 -13.69 16.36
C MET A 77 14.85 -12.26 16.76
N LEU A 78 15.04 -11.37 15.78
CA LEU A 78 15.38 -9.96 16.02
C LEU A 78 14.19 -9.17 16.55
N SER A 79 12.97 -9.55 16.18
CA SER A 79 11.75 -8.85 16.62
C SER A 79 11.52 -8.99 18.12
N SER A 80 11.26 -7.87 18.81
CA SER A 80 10.90 -7.84 20.23
C SER A 80 9.52 -8.44 20.51
N GLY A 81 8.70 -8.68 19.48
CA GLY A 81 7.37 -9.26 19.56
C GLY A 81 7.05 -10.16 18.37
N VAL A 82 5.80 -10.63 18.28
CA VAL A 82 5.33 -11.41 17.12
C VAL A 82 5.42 -10.53 15.87
N PRO A 83 6.21 -10.92 14.85
CA PRO A 83 6.30 -10.13 13.63
C PRO A 83 4.97 -10.07 12.91
N ASP A 84 4.65 -8.89 12.40
CA ASP A 84 3.45 -8.65 11.62
C ASP A 84 3.64 -9.11 10.18
N VAL A 85 2.67 -9.87 9.67
CA VAL A 85 2.62 -10.23 8.26
C VAL A 85 1.79 -9.18 7.55
N GLN A 86 2.46 -8.28 6.84
CA GLN A 86 1.80 -7.23 6.06
C GLN A 86 1.56 -7.70 4.63
N ASN A 87 0.33 -7.52 4.16
CA ASN A 87 -0.05 -7.76 2.78
C ASN A 87 0.53 -6.63 1.93
N TYR A 88 1.74 -6.83 1.43
CA TYR A 88 2.30 -5.95 0.42
C TYR A 88 1.62 -6.26 -0.92
N PRO A 89 0.99 -5.27 -1.58
CA PRO A 89 0.32 -5.49 -2.85
C PRO A 89 1.22 -6.23 -3.84
N PHE A 90 0.66 -7.21 -4.55
CA PHE A 90 1.35 -7.99 -5.61
C PHE A 90 2.57 -8.81 -5.16
N THR A 91 2.73 -9.08 -3.86
CA THR A 91 3.59 -10.15 -3.35
C THR A 91 2.78 -11.44 -3.21
N THR A 92 3.32 -12.59 -3.62
CA THR A 92 2.63 -13.90 -3.48
C THR A 92 2.66 -14.44 -2.05
N ARG A 93 3.59 -13.92 -1.24
CA ARG A 93 3.71 -14.16 0.20
C ARG A 93 3.87 -12.79 0.84
N GLY A 94 3.03 -12.47 1.84
CA GLY A 94 3.14 -11.22 2.58
C GLY A 94 4.54 -11.01 3.14
N ILE A 95 4.91 -9.74 3.34
CA ILE A 95 6.20 -9.37 3.93
C ILE A 95 6.11 -9.51 5.44
N VAL A 96 7.11 -10.15 6.05
CA VAL A 96 7.22 -10.26 7.51
C VAL A 96 8.01 -9.06 8.01
N LEU A 97 7.35 -8.23 8.83
CA LEU A 97 7.91 -7.05 9.48
C LEU A 97 8.04 -7.31 10.97
N GLY A 98 9.26 -7.15 11.47
CA GLY A 98 9.57 -7.16 12.90
C GLY A 98 10.00 -5.77 13.36
N HIS A 99 9.93 -5.55 14.67
CA HIS A 99 10.41 -4.33 15.30
C HIS A 99 11.42 -4.68 16.38
N PHE A 100 12.47 -3.89 16.51
CA PHE A 100 13.48 -4.07 17.54
C PHE A 100 13.98 -2.71 18.04
N PHE A 101 14.69 -2.71 19.17
CA PHE A 101 15.21 -1.50 19.78
C PHE A 101 16.73 -1.59 19.92
N VAL A 102 17.42 -0.53 19.53
CA VAL A 102 18.86 -0.35 19.72
C VAL A 102 19.04 1.01 20.37
N ASP A 103 19.71 1.05 21.54
CA ASP A 103 19.95 2.28 22.30
C ASP A 103 18.68 3.12 22.60
N GLY A 104 17.53 2.44 22.74
CA GLY A 104 16.23 3.08 22.96
C GLY A 104 15.54 3.59 21.69
N GLU A 105 16.18 3.51 20.53
CA GLU A 105 15.59 3.85 19.24
C GLU A 105 14.92 2.65 18.57
N ARG A 106 13.70 2.86 18.06
CA ARG A 106 12.94 1.83 17.36
C ARG A 106 13.48 1.65 15.94
N HIS A 107 13.65 0.40 15.55
CA HIS A 107 14.08 -0.03 14.25
C HIS A 107 13.07 -1.04 13.68
N VAL A 108 12.97 -1.10 12.36
CA VAL A 108 12.17 -2.09 11.63
C VAL A 108 13.11 -3.11 11.02
N VAL A 109 12.76 -4.39 11.07
CA VAL A 109 13.44 -5.44 10.30
C VAL A 109 12.44 -6.09 9.35
N THR A 110 12.80 -6.24 8.08
CA THR A 110 11.91 -6.78 7.05
C THR A 110 12.59 -7.87 6.23
N ASP A 111 11.82 -8.91 5.90
CA ASP A 111 12.23 -9.91 4.90
C ASP A 111 11.84 -9.43 3.50
N THR A 112 12.69 -9.63 2.51
CA THR A 112 12.38 -9.29 1.11
C THR A 112 12.39 -10.55 0.25
N PRO A 113 11.25 -11.27 0.17
CA PRO A 113 11.18 -12.44 -0.69
C PRO A 113 11.33 -12.03 -2.16
N GLY A 114 12.41 -12.46 -2.82
CA GLY A 114 12.54 -12.46 -4.28
C GLY A 114 12.99 -11.15 -4.95
N LEU A 115 13.36 -10.10 -4.20
CA LEU A 115 13.76 -8.81 -4.81
C LEU A 115 15.04 -8.85 -5.66
N LEU A 116 15.96 -9.79 -5.41
CA LEU A 116 17.30 -9.73 -6.00
C LEU A 116 17.54 -10.57 -7.26
N HIS A 117 16.65 -11.50 -7.62
CA HIS A 117 16.95 -12.49 -8.67
C HIS A 117 16.35 -12.15 -10.04
N ARG A 118 15.99 -10.89 -10.29
CA ARG A 118 15.36 -10.45 -11.55
C ARG A 118 16.02 -9.21 -12.13
N ASN A 119 16.15 -9.19 -13.45
CA ASN A 119 16.61 -8.03 -14.23
C ASN A 119 15.61 -6.88 -14.11
N ASP A 120 16.09 -5.63 -14.09
CA ASP A 120 15.26 -4.42 -13.92
C ASP A 120 14.10 -4.30 -14.94
N GLU A 121 14.29 -4.85 -16.15
CA GLU A 121 13.27 -4.88 -17.20
C GLU A 121 12.11 -5.83 -16.88
N ASP A 122 12.40 -6.94 -16.21
CA ASP A 122 11.42 -7.96 -15.79
C ASP A 122 10.78 -7.64 -14.44
N ARG A 123 11.26 -6.58 -13.76
CA ARG A 123 10.73 -6.15 -12.47
C ARG A 123 9.36 -5.52 -12.65
N ASN A 124 8.38 -6.06 -11.94
CA ASN A 124 7.07 -5.44 -11.84
C ASN A 124 7.17 -4.08 -11.10
N SER A 125 6.12 -3.27 -11.17
CA SER A 125 6.05 -1.97 -10.49
C SER A 125 6.28 -2.06 -8.97
N MET A 126 6.07 -3.22 -8.35
CA MET A 126 6.24 -3.44 -6.91
C MET A 126 7.67 -3.75 -6.49
N GLU A 127 8.39 -4.56 -7.27
CA GLU A 127 9.81 -4.79 -7.08
C GLU A 127 10.54 -3.45 -7.21
N ARG A 128 10.14 -2.61 -8.19
CA ARG A 128 10.63 -1.23 -8.34
C ARG A 128 10.28 -0.32 -7.17
N LEU A 129 9.04 -0.36 -6.66
CA LEU A 129 8.65 0.43 -5.49
C LEU A 129 9.41 0.00 -4.23
N THR A 130 9.65 -1.31 -4.07
CA THR A 130 10.40 -1.84 -2.92
C THR A 130 11.87 -1.45 -3.01
N LEU A 131 12.48 -1.50 -4.20
CA LEU A 131 13.82 -0.97 -4.45
C LEU A 131 13.90 0.53 -4.18
N ALA A 132 12.90 1.30 -4.62
CA ALA A 132 12.82 2.72 -4.33
C ALA A 132 12.70 2.97 -2.82
N SER A 133 11.95 2.14 -2.10
CA SER A 133 11.87 2.20 -0.63
C SER A 133 13.23 1.93 -0.01
N VAL A 134 13.95 0.88 -0.43
CA VAL A 134 15.32 0.60 0.04
C VAL A 134 16.28 1.75 -0.29
N ALA A 135 16.13 2.38 -1.45
CA ALA A 135 17.02 3.44 -1.92
C ALA A 135 16.75 4.82 -1.28
N HIS A 136 15.52 5.09 -0.88
CA HIS A 136 15.10 6.42 -0.40
C HIS A 136 14.79 6.46 1.10
N LEU A 137 14.61 5.32 1.75
CA LEU A 137 14.43 5.23 3.20
C LEU A 137 15.78 5.00 3.89
N PRO A 138 15.92 5.40 5.17
CA PRO A 138 17.09 5.08 5.97
C PRO A 138 17.20 3.56 6.16
N THR A 139 17.86 2.90 5.21
CA THR A 139 17.84 1.45 5.06
C THR A 139 19.24 0.86 5.18
N CYS A 140 19.37 -0.18 6.01
CA CYS A 140 20.54 -1.04 6.03
C CYS A 140 20.18 -2.37 5.36
N VAL A 141 21.02 -2.84 4.43
CA VAL A 141 20.81 -4.11 3.74
C VAL A 141 21.74 -5.17 4.32
N MET A 142 21.17 -6.28 4.79
CA MET A 142 21.92 -7.41 5.33
C MET A 142 21.76 -8.63 4.45
N TYR A 143 22.87 -9.10 3.90
CA TYR A 143 22.90 -10.28 3.05
C TYR A 143 23.08 -11.55 3.90
N VAL A 144 22.12 -12.46 3.82
CA VAL A 144 22.07 -13.73 4.53
C VAL A 144 22.48 -14.84 3.57
N MET A 145 23.62 -15.46 3.85
CA MET A 145 24.16 -16.58 3.09
C MET A 145 24.00 -17.88 3.88
N ASP A 146 23.62 -18.95 3.19
CA ASP A 146 23.69 -20.30 3.72
C ASP A 146 24.94 -21.00 3.20
N LEU A 147 25.94 -21.17 4.08
CA LEU A 147 27.19 -21.85 3.75
C LEU A 147 27.06 -23.38 3.73
N THR A 148 25.93 -23.93 4.18
CA THR A 148 25.70 -25.37 4.23
C THR A 148 25.21 -25.95 2.89
N GLY A 149 24.71 -25.09 1.99
CA GLY A 149 24.11 -25.50 0.72
C GLY A 149 22.73 -26.15 0.84
N LEU A 150 22.14 -26.19 2.05
CA LEU A 150 20.85 -26.83 2.31
C LEU A 150 19.66 -26.00 1.83
N CYS A 151 19.86 -24.70 1.58
CA CYS A 151 18.83 -23.80 1.06
C CYS A 151 18.43 -24.07 -0.41
N GLY A 152 19.13 -24.97 -1.11
CA GLY A 152 18.83 -25.36 -2.49
C GLY A 152 19.31 -24.35 -3.54
N THR A 153 20.13 -23.38 -3.16
CA THR A 153 20.76 -22.41 -4.07
C THR A 153 22.28 -22.50 -3.88
N SER A 154 23.05 -22.68 -4.95
CA SER A 154 24.52 -22.70 -4.85
C SER A 154 25.04 -21.31 -4.49
N ALA A 155 26.13 -21.23 -3.73
CA ALA A 155 26.74 -19.97 -3.30
C ALA A 155 27.69 -19.36 -4.37
N GLU A 156 27.54 -19.77 -5.63
CA GLU A 156 28.31 -19.26 -6.78
C GLU A 156 27.83 -17.87 -7.23
#